data_AF-A0AAN7LTD7-F1
#
_entry.id   AF-A0AAN7LTD7-F1
#
_cell.length_a   1.000
_cell.length_b   1.000
_cell.length_c   1.000
_cell.angle_alpha   90.00
_cell.angle_beta   90.00
_cell.angle_gamma   90.00
#
_symmetry.space_group_name_H-M   'P 1'
#
loop_
_entity.id
_entity.type
_entity.pdbx_description
1 polymer ?
#
loop_
_entity_poly.entity_id
_entity_poly.type
_entity_poly.pdbx_seq_one_letter_code
_entity_poly.pdbx_strand_id
1 'polypeptide(L)' 'MASSGDSISAYPSAARISDSPCYPQYSASLKCLEEFSSDKSRCQEHFDVYKECKKKEREARLERNRNRSFFS' A
#
# COMPACT_ATOMS: atom_id res chain seq x y z
N MET A 1 -8.81 -11.99 -29.88
CA MET A 1 -9.47 -12.34 -28.60
C MET A 1 -9.07 -11.32 -27.55
N ALA A 2 -10.07 -10.73 -26.90
CA ALA A 2 -10.12 -10.01 -25.61
C ALA A 2 -8.97 -9.07 -25.17
N SER A 3 -9.34 -7.79 -25.08
CA SER A 3 -8.72 -6.69 -24.35
C SER A 3 -8.29 -7.07 -22.93
N SER A 4 -7.14 -6.55 -22.49
CA SER A 4 -6.80 -6.43 -21.06
C SER A 4 -6.11 -5.08 -20.87
N GLY A 5 -6.93 -4.03 -20.87
CA GLY A 5 -6.52 -2.73 -20.37
C GLY A 5 -6.40 -2.80 -18.86
N ASP A 6 -5.19 -3.06 -18.37
CA ASP A 6 -4.84 -2.75 -16.99
C ASP A 6 -4.49 -1.25 -16.95
N SER A 7 -5.54 -0.44 -16.96
CA SER A 7 -5.46 0.93 -16.48
C SER A 7 -5.09 0.85 -15.01
N ILE A 8 -3.78 0.97 -14.71
CA ILE A 8 -3.26 1.09 -13.34
C ILE A 8 -3.76 2.44 -12.81
N SER A 9 -5.01 2.46 -12.35
CA SER A 9 -5.52 3.50 -11.49
C SER A 9 -4.62 3.50 -10.25
N ALA A 10 -3.83 4.56 -10.09
CA ALA A 10 -2.80 4.72 -9.06
C ALA A 10 -3.38 4.83 -7.64
N TYR A 11 -4.65 4.49 -7.42
CA TYR A 11 -5.27 4.40 -6.12
C TYR A 11 -5.93 3.03 -5.96
N PRO A 12 -5.41 2.16 -5.08
CA PRO A 12 -6.17 1.01 -4.64
C PRO A 12 -7.49 1.55 -4.07
N SER A 13 -8.61 1.02 -4.55
CA SER A 13 -9.93 1.30 -3.96
C SER A 13 -9.80 1.23 -2.43
N ALA A 14 -10.30 2.25 -1.73
CA ALA A 14 -10.17 2.42 -0.28
C ALA A 14 -10.57 1.15 0.50
N ALA A 15 -11.49 0.34 -0.06
CA ALA A 15 -11.87 -0.96 0.49
C ALA A 15 -10.69 -1.95 0.60
N ARG A 16 -9.76 -1.95 -0.36
CA ARG A 16 -8.56 -2.81 -0.31
C ARG A 16 -7.47 -2.26 0.61
N ILE A 17 -7.57 -1.00 1.02
CA ILE A 17 -6.61 -0.38 1.95
C ILE A 17 -6.98 -0.75 3.38
N SER A 18 -8.27 -0.78 3.72
CA SER A 18 -8.78 -1.22 5.03
C SER A 18 -8.51 -2.71 5.32
N ASP A 19 -8.49 -3.55 4.30
CA ASP A 19 -8.20 -4.98 4.44
C ASP A 19 -6.70 -5.30 4.51
N SER A 20 -5.83 -4.31 4.25
CA SER A 20 -4.37 -4.50 4.28
C SER A 20 -3.86 -4.37 5.71
N PRO A 21 -2.86 -5.18 6.13
CA PRO A 21 -2.21 -5.04 7.43
C PRO A 21 -1.53 -3.67 7.62
N CYS A 22 -1.37 -2.90 6.54
CA CYS A 22 -0.81 -1.54 6.54
C CYS A 22 -1.85 -0.44 6.84
N TYR A 23 -3.13 -0.80 7.00
CA TYR A 23 -4.20 0.14 7.31
C TYR A 23 -3.98 0.98 8.59
N PRO A 24 -3.47 0.43 9.71
CA PRO A 24 -3.27 1.20 10.94
C PRO A 24 -2.37 2.41 10.72
N GLN A 25 -1.30 2.25 9.96
CA GLN A 25 -0.31 3.29 9.65
C GLN A 25 -0.88 4.33 8.69
N TYR A 26 -1.70 3.89 7.72
CA TYR A 26 -2.45 4.79 6.85
C TYR A 26 -3.47 5.62 7.63
N SER A 27 -4.20 5.01 8.58
CA SER A 27 -5.13 5.73 9.43
C SER A 27 -4.42 6.72 10.35
N ALA A 28 -3.22 6.37 10.85
CA ALA A 28 -2.38 7.24 11.66
C ALA A 28 -1.84 8.44 10.86
N SER A 29 -1.42 8.22 9.61
CA SER A 29 -0.96 9.31 8.74
C SER A 29 -2.09 10.29 8.40
N LEU A 30 -3.32 9.79 8.20
CA LEU A 30 -4.50 10.63 7.99
C LEU A 30 -4.86 11.44 9.24
N LYS A 31 -4.87 10.83 10.44
CA LYS A 31 -5.09 11.55 11.70
C LYS A 31 -4.05 12.62 11.93
N CYS A 32 -2.78 12.33 11.62
CA CYS A 32 -1.71 13.32 11.72
C CYS A 32 -1.92 14.50 10.77
N LEU A 33 -2.43 14.28 9.55
CA LEU A 33 -2.76 15.37 8.63
C LEU A 33 -3.95 16.22 9.11
N GLU A 34 -4.92 15.61 9.79
CA GLU A 34 -6.05 16.33 10.40
C GLU A 34 -5.59 17.23 11.55
N GLU A 35 -4.62 16.78 12.36
CA GLU A 35 -4.13 17.49 13.54
C GLU A 35 -3.00 18.49 13.22
N PHE A 36 -2.12 18.14 12.27
CA PHE A 36 -0.94 18.91 11.86
C PHE A 36 -1.04 19.37 10.40
N SER A 37 -2.17 19.97 10.02
CA SER A 37 -2.40 20.47 8.65
C SER A 37 -1.29 21.42 8.15
N SER A 38 -0.64 22.12 9.08
CA SER A 38 0.45 23.08 8.85
C SER A 38 1.82 22.40 8.72
N ASP A 39 2.07 21.34 9.50
CA ASP A 39 3.37 20.68 9.63
C ASP A 39 3.32 19.24 9.09
N LYS A 40 3.05 19.13 7.79
CA LYS A 40 2.99 17.83 7.07
C LYS A 40 4.28 17.02 7.19
N SER A 41 5.41 17.68 7.40
CA SER A 41 6.72 17.05 7.61
C SER A 41 6.74 16.10 8.82
N ARG A 42 5.93 16.37 9.86
CA ARG A 42 5.82 15.50 11.03
C ARG A 42 5.09 14.20 10.74
N CYS A 43 4.19 14.21 9.75
CA CYS A 43 3.43 13.05 9.33
C CYS A 43 4.14 12.20 8.29
N GLN A 44 5.29 12.67 7.78
CA GLN A 44 6.04 12.00 6.72
C GLN A 44 6.48 10.60 7.12
N GLU A 45 6.89 10.42 8.37
CA GLU A 45 7.26 9.11 8.93
C GLU A 45 6.12 8.10 8.81
N HIS A 46 4.88 8.48 9.13
CA HIS A 46 3.73 7.59 8.99
C HIS A 46 3.46 7.18 7.54
N PHE A 47 3.66 8.09 6.58
CA PHE A 47 3.56 7.76 5.16
C PHE A 47 4.67 6.84 4.68
N ASP A 48 5.90 7.04 5.16
CA ASP A 48 7.04 6.22 4.76
C ASP A 48 6.92 4.80 5.34
N VAL A 49 6.50 4.65 6.60
CA VAL A 49 6.17 3.34 7.18
C VAL A 49 5.03 2.65 6.40
N TYR A 50 4.00 3.39 5.99
CA TYR A 50 2.92 2.84 5.15
C TYR A 50 3.45 2.34 3.79
N LYS A 51 4.33 3.11 3.11
CA LYS A 51 4.96 2.70 1.85
C LYS A 51 5.82 1.46 2.03
N GLU A 52 6.60 1.39 3.09
CA GLU A 52 7.43 0.21 3.39
C GLU A 52 6.58 -1.02 3.65
N CYS A 53 5.47 -0.87 4.38
CA CYS A 53 4.54 -1.96 4.61
C CYS A 53 3.93 -2.48 3.30
N LYS A 54 3.48 -1.58 2.42
CA LYS A 54 2.97 -1.93 1.07
C LYS A 54 4.04 -2.59 0.20
N LYS A 55 5.30 -2.16 0.32
CA LYS A 55 6.44 -2.74 -0.39
C LYS A 55 6.69 -4.19 0.07
N LYS A 56 6.72 -4.43 1.38
CA LYS A 56 6.86 -5.78 1.96
C LYS A 56 5.72 -6.72 1.56
N GLU A 57 4.48 -6.25 1.55
CA GLU A 57 3.32 -7.04 1.11
C GLU A 57 3.48 -7.49 -0.35
N ARG A 58 3.93 -6.57 -1.22
CA ARG A 58 4.20 -6.86 -2.63
C ARG A 58 5.35 -7.83 -2.80
N GLU A 59 6.44 -7.67 -2.05
CA GLU A 59 7.61 -8.56 -2.08
C GLU A 59 7.25 -9.98 -1.63
N ALA A 60 6.53 -10.13 -0.52
CA ALA A 60 6.04 -11.43 -0.06
C ALA A 60 5.10 -12.10 -1.07
N ARG A 61 4.34 -11.31 -1.84
CA ARG A 61 3.49 -11.82 -2.93
C ARG A 61 4.32 -12.25 -4.15
N LEU A 62 5.36 -11.49 -4.48
CA LEU A 62 6.29 -11.81 -5.56
C LEU A 62 7.12 -13.05 -5.24
N GLU A 63 7.60 -13.20 -4.01
CA GLU A 63 8.32 -14.39 -3.55
C GLU A 63 7.45 -15.64 -3.63
N ARG A 64 6.20 -15.57 -3.12
CA ARG A 64 5.24 -16.67 -3.30
C ARG A 64 4.97 -17.01 -4.75
N ASN A 65 4.85 -16.00 -5.63
CA ASN A 65 4.65 -16.24 -7.06
C ASN A 65 5.89 -16.89 -7.69
N ARG A 66 7.09 -16.37 -7.37
CA ARG A 66 8.36 -16.91 -7.83
C ARG A 66 8.50 -18.38 -7.44
N ASN A 67 8.27 -18.72 -6.17
CA ASN A 67 8.34 -20.08 -5.69
C ASN A 67 7.28 -20.99 -6.34
N ARG A 68 6.09 -20.47 -6.68
CA ARG A 68 5.06 -21.23 -7.39
C ARG A 68 5.44 -21.52 -8.85
N SER A 69 6.18 -20.62 -9.50
CA SER A 69 6.67 -20.81 -10.87
C SER A 69 7.78 -21.86 -10.99
N PHE A 70 8.52 -22.14 -9.92
CA PHE A 70 9.63 -23.11 -9.93
C PHE A 70 9.20 -24.57 -9.72
N PHE A 71 7.95 -24.83 -9.35
CA PHE A 71 7.38 -26.18 -9.18
C PHE A 71 6.28 -26.51 -10.22
N SER A 72 6.29 -25.84 -11.38
CA SER A 72 5.44 -26.17 -12.55
C SER A 72 6.23 -26.85 -13.64
#